data_AF-A0AAE0ZUC4-F1
#
_entry.id   AF-A0AAE0ZUC4-F1
#
_cell.length_a   1.000
_cell.length_b   1.000
_cell.length_c   1.000
_cell.angle_alpha   90.00
_cell.angle_beta   90.00
_cell.angle_gamma   90.00
#
_symmetry.space_group_name_H-M   'P 1'
#
loop_
_entity.id
_entity.type
_entity.pdbx_description
1 polymer ?
#
loop_
_entity_poly.entity_id
_entity_poly.type
_entity_poly.pdbx_seq_one_letter_code
_entity_poly.pdbx_strand_id
1 'polypeptide(L)'
;MYAGNSITVLVVIATLALHSGCQAQTPCTDGWFGPNCQYQCHCAGSAPCDKLDGFCSSGCQQNWFGPACQYDRMVYSGPEWLTDSDDTTCNTGNTQPVTVTLDTAIPLTWVRVVVTGAGDLNQIQLNYELPASSPLQACPGLRKASVDDLTLDIECSTTEPVTAVYLFGSGISGLCSLYISGGRNVALKQRALQSSKFEPSTTNWNAGYAVDGTTGGNTPFTCTHTQLDTASPGWWTVTFSQAVDVTRFLIFNRGENRIEQT
;
A
#
# COMPACT_ATOMS: atom_id res chain seq x y z
N MET A 1 51.62 0.34 64.72
CA MET A 1 50.94 1.03 63.61
C MET A 1 50.61 0.00 62.54
N TYR A 2 49.40 -0.55 62.55
CA TYR A 2 48.88 -1.34 61.42
C TYR A 2 47.73 -0.54 60.83
N ALA A 3 47.91 -0.04 59.61
CA ALA A 3 46.86 0.62 58.86
C ALA A 3 46.00 -0.47 58.20
N GLY A 4 44.77 -0.66 58.69
CA GLY A 4 43.78 -1.51 58.04
C GLY A 4 43.13 -0.75 56.89
N ASN A 5 43.36 -1.20 55.65
CA ASN A 5 42.61 -0.73 54.50
C ASN A 5 41.23 -1.42 54.49
N SER A 6 40.17 -0.67 54.77
CA SER A 6 38.80 -1.12 54.50
C SER A 6 38.51 -0.99 53.00
N ILE A 7 38.27 -2.12 52.33
CA ILE A 7 37.74 -2.15 50.97
C ILE A 7 36.20 -2.14 51.09
N THR A 8 35.59 -1.03 50.72
CA THR A 8 34.13 -0.92 50.60
C THR A 8 33.70 -1.47 49.24
N VAL A 9 33.07 -2.66 49.23
CA VAL A 9 32.48 -3.23 48.01
C VAL A 9 31.09 -2.61 47.80
N LEU A 10 30.97 -1.71 46.82
CA LEU A 10 29.69 -1.19 46.36
C LEU A 10 29.03 -2.22 45.44
N VAL A 11 28.04 -2.97 45.97
CA VAL A 11 27.18 -3.84 45.17
C VAL A 11 26.11 -2.96 44.52
N VAL A 12 26.30 -2.60 43.26
CA VAL A 12 25.26 -1.96 42.45
C VAL A 12 24.29 -3.05 42.01
N ILE A 13 23.19 -3.21 42.75
CA ILE A 13 22.07 -4.04 42.32
C ILE A 13 21.31 -3.26 41.25
N ALA A 14 21.65 -3.51 39.98
CA ALA A 14 20.81 -3.08 38.87
C ALA A 14 19.52 -3.91 38.94
N THR A 15 18.47 -3.35 39.52
CA THR A 15 17.12 -3.89 39.37
C THR A 15 16.76 -3.76 37.89
N LEU A 16 16.89 -4.85 37.14
CA LEU A 16 16.20 -5.01 35.87
C LEU A 16 14.71 -4.99 36.21
N ALA A 17 14.11 -3.81 36.18
CA ALA A 17 12.67 -3.70 36.04
C ALA A 17 12.35 -4.35 34.70
N LEU A 18 11.88 -5.60 34.76
CA LEU A 18 11.10 -6.20 33.69
C LEU A 18 9.93 -5.24 33.46
N HIS A 19 10.11 -4.31 32.52
CA HIS A 19 9.00 -3.60 31.93
C HIS A 19 8.28 -4.62 31.07
N SER A 20 7.48 -5.46 31.72
CA SER A 20 6.35 -6.13 31.12
C SER A 20 5.31 -5.08 30.75
N GLY A 21 5.70 -4.16 29.87
CA GLY A 21 4.86 -3.16 29.24
C GLY A 21 4.36 -3.71 27.92
N CYS A 22 3.85 -4.95 27.90
CA CYS A 22 2.92 -5.35 26.86
C CYS A 22 1.59 -4.66 27.21
N GLN A 23 1.55 -3.33 27.05
CA GLN A 23 0.29 -2.61 27.05
C GLN A 23 -0.51 -3.23 25.91
N ALA A 24 -1.63 -3.88 26.22
CA ALA A 24 -2.55 -4.34 25.21
C ALA A 24 -2.90 -3.11 24.36
N GLN A 25 -2.47 -3.09 23.10
CA GLN A 25 -2.95 -2.06 22.19
C GLN A 25 -4.46 -2.18 22.13
N THR A 26 -5.16 -1.06 22.30
CA THR A 26 -6.60 -1.01 22.08
C THR A 26 -6.89 -1.62 20.70
N PRO A 27 -7.84 -2.56 20.58
CA PRO A 27 -8.16 -3.17 19.30
C PRO A 27 -8.44 -2.10 18.24
N CYS A 28 -7.94 -2.33 17.03
CA CYS A 28 -8.14 -1.42 15.92
C CYS A 28 -9.63 -1.28 15.58
N THR A 29 -10.02 -0.08 15.15
CA THR A 29 -11.37 0.18 14.65
C THR A 29 -11.62 -0.60 13.36
N ASP A 30 -12.89 -0.72 12.96
CA ASP A 30 -13.27 -1.34 11.68
C ASP A 30 -12.57 -0.69 10.49
N GLY A 31 -12.06 -1.52 9.58
CA GLY A 31 -11.23 -1.11 8.45
C GLY A 31 -9.74 -0.95 8.74
N TRP A 32 -9.28 -1.17 9.98
CA TRP A 32 -7.88 -0.95 10.38
C TRP A 32 -7.26 -2.16 11.06
N PHE A 33 -5.96 -2.35 10.85
CA PHE A 33 -5.21 -3.47 11.42
C PHE A 33 -3.73 -3.15 11.65
N GLY A 34 -3.04 -4.10 12.28
CA GLY A 34 -1.59 -4.09 12.50
C GLY A 34 -1.12 -3.10 13.57
N PRO A 35 0.22 -2.92 13.72
CA PRO A 35 0.80 -2.11 14.78
C PRO A 35 0.32 -0.65 14.71
N ASN A 36 -0.15 -0.12 15.83
CA ASN A 36 -0.72 1.24 15.94
C ASN A 36 -1.93 1.49 15.01
N CYS A 37 -2.55 0.42 14.50
CA CYS A 37 -3.68 0.46 13.58
C CYS A 37 -3.40 1.30 12.33
N GLN A 38 -2.15 1.34 11.87
CA GLN A 38 -1.69 2.24 10.81
C GLN A 38 -1.99 1.71 9.40
N TYR A 39 -2.53 0.49 9.29
CA TYR A 39 -2.87 -0.13 8.03
C TYR A 39 -4.38 -0.15 7.83
N GLN A 40 -4.82 0.35 6.68
CA GLN A 40 -6.22 0.27 6.26
C GLN A 40 -6.40 -0.92 5.31
N CYS A 41 -7.51 -1.64 5.46
CA CYS A 41 -7.92 -2.73 4.58
C CYS A 41 -9.12 -2.32 3.72
N HIS A 42 -9.24 -2.90 2.53
CA HIS A 42 -10.35 -2.67 1.59
C HIS A 42 -11.09 -3.97 1.28
N CYS A 43 -11.74 -4.56 2.29
CA CYS A 43 -12.48 -5.81 2.15
C CYS A 43 -13.81 -5.63 1.40
N ALA A 44 -14.16 -6.59 0.55
CA ALA A 44 -15.45 -6.63 -0.11
C ALA A 44 -16.61 -6.82 0.89
N GLY A 45 -17.76 -6.23 0.56
CA GLY A 45 -18.95 -6.28 1.42
C GLY A 45 -18.82 -5.40 2.66
N SER A 46 -19.48 -5.79 3.75
CA SER A 46 -19.56 -5.01 4.99
C SER A 46 -18.75 -5.58 6.15
N ALA A 47 -18.14 -6.77 5.99
CA ALA A 47 -17.37 -7.41 7.05
C ALA A 47 -16.01 -6.69 7.23
N PRO A 48 -15.65 -6.29 8.47
CA PRO A 48 -14.34 -5.71 8.72
C PRO A 48 -13.24 -6.76 8.58
N CYS A 49 -12.03 -6.32 8.20
CA CYS A 49 -10.86 -7.19 8.27
C CYS A 49 -10.50 -7.58 9.70
N ASP A 50 -9.75 -8.67 9.82
CA ASP A 50 -9.06 -9.04 11.05
C ASP A 50 -8.13 -7.92 11.54
N LYS A 51 -8.11 -7.67 12.85
CA LYS A 51 -7.40 -6.52 13.45
C LYS A 51 -5.89 -6.74 13.54
N LEU A 52 -5.44 -7.98 13.49
CA LEU A 52 -4.04 -8.35 13.61
C LEU A 52 -3.36 -8.32 12.24
N ASP A 53 -3.90 -9.03 11.26
CA ASP A 53 -3.25 -9.25 9.96
C ASP A 53 -3.98 -8.61 8.77
N GLY A 54 -5.19 -8.08 8.97
CA GLY A 54 -5.95 -7.41 7.92
C GLY A 54 -6.68 -8.36 6.97
N PHE A 55 -6.77 -9.65 7.29
CA PHE A 55 -7.42 -10.65 6.43
C PHE A 55 -8.89 -10.29 6.11
N CYS A 56 -9.26 -10.41 4.83
CA CYS A 56 -10.61 -10.18 4.33
C CYS A 56 -11.25 -11.49 3.89
N SER A 57 -12.23 -11.99 4.65
CA SER A 57 -12.92 -13.26 4.34
C SER A 57 -13.73 -13.22 3.04
N SER A 58 -14.15 -12.03 2.61
CA SER A 58 -14.96 -11.82 1.40
C SER A 58 -14.10 -11.44 0.19
N GLY A 59 -12.77 -11.47 0.30
CA GLY A 59 -11.88 -10.91 -0.70
C GLY A 59 -11.86 -9.38 -0.68
N CYS A 60 -11.36 -8.79 -1.76
CA CYS A 60 -11.10 -7.35 -1.86
C CYS A 60 -12.20 -6.60 -2.59
N GLN A 61 -12.40 -5.33 -2.23
CA GLN A 61 -13.23 -4.41 -3.01
C GLN A 61 -12.70 -4.30 -4.44
N GLN A 62 -13.59 -3.90 -5.36
CA GLN A 62 -13.19 -3.60 -6.73
C GLN A 62 -11.98 -2.65 -6.73
N ASN A 63 -11.02 -2.93 -7.60
CA ASN A 63 -9.75 -2.19 -7.72
C ASN A 63 -8.79 -2.29 -6.53
N TRP A 64 -9.03 -3.17 -5.57
CA TRP A 64 -8.08 -3.47 -4.49
C TRP A 64 -7.63 -4.92 -4.56
N PHE A 65 -6.36 -5.19 -4.23
CA PHE A 65 -5.83 -6.54 -4.21
C PHE A 65 -4.62 -6.68 -3.27
N GLY A 66 -4.01 -7.87 -3.30
CA GLY A 66 -2.84 -8.22 -2.52
C GLY A 66 -3.14 -8.47 -1.04
N PRO A 67 -2.10 -8.65 -0.21
CA PRO A 67 -2.24 -8.85 1.23
C PRO A 67 -3.12 -7.79 1.88
N ALA A 68 -4.12 -8.25 2.66
CA ALA A 68 -5.10 -7.41 3.35
C ALA A 68 -5.82 -6.36 2.47
N CYS A 69 -5.87 -6.58 1.16
CA CYS A 69 -6.50 -5.69 0.19
C CYS A 69 -5.97 -4.25 0.25
N GLN A 70 -4.64 -4.09 0.39
CA GLN A 70 -4.02 -2.78 0.57
C GLN A 70 -3.49 -2.14 -0.70
N TYR A 71 -3.44 -2.88 -1.81
CA TYR A 71 -2.84 -2.40 -3.05
C TYR A 71 -3.93 -1.98 -4.01
N ASP A 72 -3.87 -0.72 -4.42
CA ASP A 72 -4.73 -0.15 -5.45
C ASP A 72 -4.31 -0.72 -6.82
N ARG A 73 -5.28 -1.16 -7.62
CA ARG A 73 -5.08 -1.56 -9.02
C ARG A 73 -4.91 -0.30 -9.85
N MET A 74 -3.78 -0.17 -10.52
CA MET A 74 -3.58 0.96 -11.42
C MET A 74 -4.36 0.76 -12.73
N VAL A 75 -4.71 1.89 -13.35
CA VAL A 75 -5.26 1.92 -14.72
C VAL A 75 -4.12 1.79 -15.72
N TYR A 76 -4.35 0.99 -16.77
CA TYR A 76 -3.41 0.77 -17.85
C TYR A 76 -4.16 0.56 -19.17
N SER A 77 -3.47 0.69 -20.29
CA SER A 77 -4.02 0.44 -21.61
C SER A 77 -3.66 -0.99 -22.08
N GLY A 78 -4.63 -1.71 -22.65
CA GLY A 78 -4.48 -3.11 -23.08
C GLY A 78 -5.71 -3.62 -23.86
N PRO A 79 -5.80 -4.94 -24.10
CA PRO A 79 -6.98 -5.54 -24.72
C PRO A 79 -8.25 -5.29 -23.89
N GLU A 80 -9.38 -5.01 -24.55
CA GLU A 80 -10.66 -4.66 -23.87
C GLU A 80 -11.06 -5.70 -22.82
N TRP A 81 -10.93 -7.00 -23.14
CA TRP A 81 -11.26 -8.10 -22.24
C TRP A 81 -10.38 -8.17 -20.98
N LEU A 82 -9.21 -7.52 -20.97
CA LEU A 82 -8.28 -7.50 -19.83
C LEU A 82 -8.45 -6.23 -18.97
N THR A 83 -9.06 -5.20 -19.53
CA THR A 83 -9.26 -3.88 -18.90
C THR A 83 -10.71 -3.64 -18.49
N ASP A 84 -11.61 -4.60 -18.69
CA ASP A 84 -13.05 -4.49 -18.39
C ASP A 84 -13.40 -4.61 -16.90
N SER A 85 -12.40 -4.93 -16.06
CA SER A 85 -12.56 -5.08 -14.61
C SER A 85 -13.45 -6.25 -14.19
N ASP A 86 -13.56 -7.27 -15.04
CA ASP A 86 -14.25 -8.52 -14.79
C ASP A 86 -13.27 -9.71 -14.80
N ASP A 87 -13.08 -10.35 -13.64
CA ASP A 87 -12.24 -11.53 -13.51
C ASP A 87 -12.76 -12.76 -14.27
N THR A 88 -13.99 -12.71 -14.80
CA THR A 88 -14.63 -13.80 -15.54
C THR A 88 -14.55 -13.64 -17.06
N THR A 89 -14.20 -12.46 -17.56
CA THR A 89 -13.91 -12.27 -18.98
C THR A 89 -12.49 -12.73 -19.26
N CYS A 90 -12.33 -13.71 -20.17
CA CYS A 90 -11.04 -14.31 -20.43
C CYS A 90 -10.62 -14.26 -21.89
N ASN A 91 -9.31 -14.37 -22.10
CA ASN A 91 -8.69 -14.50 -23.39
C ASN A 91 -9.06 -15.82 -24.06
N THR A 92 -10.09 -15.84 -24.91
CA THR A 92 -10.59 -17.09 -25.49
C THR A 92 -9.66 -17.65 -26.58
N GLY A 93 -8.73 -18.53 -26.18
CA GLY A 93 -7.97 -19.37 -27.11
C GLY A 93 -6.87 -18.66 -27.92
N ASN A 94 -6.57 -17.39 -27.63
CA ASN A 94 -5.45 -16.68 -28.25
C ASN A 94 -4.16 -16.92 -27.45
N THR A 95 -3.12 -17.44 -28.10
CA THR A 95 -1.82 -17.72 -27.47
C THR A 95 -0.79 -16.63 -27.72
N GLN A 96 -1.17 -15.52 -28.37
CA GLN A 96 -0.26 -14.40 -28.61
C GLN A 96 0.08 -13.71 -27.28
N PRO A 97 1.33 -13.25 -27.12
CA PRO A 97 1.71 -12.47 -25.96
C PRO A 97 0.84 -11.22 -25.77
N VAL A 98 0.58 -10.90 -24.51
CA VAL A 98 -0.23 -9.76 -24.11
C VAL A 98 0.70 -8.66 -23.61
N THR A 99 0.63 -7.50 -24.26
CA THR A 99 1.34 -6.29 -23.82
C THR A 99 0.36 -5.32 -23.19
N VAL A 100 0.74 -4.79 -22.03
CA VAL A 100 0.01 -3.76 -21.30
C VAL A 100 0.91 -2.55 -21.14
N THR A 101 0.46 -1.38 -21.58
CA THR A 101 1.23 -0.13 -21.50
C THR A 101 0.71 0.75 -20.37
N LEU A 102 1.63 1.37 -19.64
CA LEU A 102 1.32 2.19 -18.49
C LEU A 102 1.30 3.65 -18.92
N ASP A 103 0.19 4.35 -18.65
CA ASP A 103 0.06 5.78 -18.98
C ASP A 103 1.06 6.62 -18.18
N THR A 104 1.38 6.16 -16.97
CA THR A 104 2.44 6.73 -16.12
C THR A 104 3.45 5.64 -15.81
N ALA A 105 4.72 5.89 -16.13
CA ALA A 105 5.78 4.96 -15.79
C ALA A 105 5.94 4.88 -14.27
N ILE A 106 5.88 3.68 -13.71
CA ILE A 106 6.00 3.44 -12.26
C ILE A 106 6.97 2.28 -11.98
N PRO A 107 7.65 2.29 -10.82
CA PRO A 107 8.30 1.09 -10.32
C PRO A 107 7.26 -0.02 -10.10
N LEU A 108 7.50 -1.20 -10.65
CA LEU A 108 6.67 -2.37 -10.37
C LEU A 108 6.96 -2.87 -8.96
N THR A 109 5.95 -3.46 -8.34
CA THR A 109 6.08 -4.13 -7.04
C THR A 109 5.35 -5.47 -7.05
N TRP A 110 4.03 -5.43 -7.21
CA TRP A 110 3.16 -6.61 -7.25
C TRP A 110 2.32 -6.62 -8.52
N VAL A 111 2.16 -7.81 -9.08
CA VAL A 111 1.26 -8.08 -10.19
C VAL A 111 0.39 -9.28 -9.86
N ARG A 112 -0.93 -9.17 -10.01
CA ARG A 112 -1.85 -10.31 -9.92
C ARG A 112 -2.24 -10.78 -11.30
N VAL A 113 -2.25 -12.09 -11.50
CA VAL A 113 -2.89 -12.72 -12.66
C VAL A 113 -4.05 -13.59 -12.19
N VAL A 114 -5.16 -13.52 -12.91
CA VAL A 114 -6.34 -14.37 -12.73
C VAL A 114 -6.53 -15.17 -14.01
N VAL A 115 -6.75 -16.48 -13.89
CA VAL A 115 -6.89 -17.39 -15.03
C VAL A 115 -8.15 -18.25 -14.94
N THR A 116 -8.55 -18.85 -16.05
CA THR A 116 -9.69 -19.79 -16.09
C THR A 116 -9.32 -21.22 -15.66
N GLY A 117 -8.05 -21.63 -15.79
CA GLY A 117 -7.59 -22.96 -15.40
C GLY A 117 -6.35 -22.94 -14.52
N ALA A 118 -6.35 -23.70 -13.42
CA ALA A 118 -5.22 -23.75 -12.48
C ALA A 118 -3.87 -24.15 -13.13
N GLY A 119 -3.92 -24.92 -14.24
CA GLY A 119 -2.74 -25.28 -15.02
C GLY A 119 -2.04 -24.08 -15.70
N ASP A 120 -2.77 -23.00 -15.94
CA ASP A 120 -2.29 -21.83 -16.69
C ASP A 120 -1.35 -20.95 -15.84
N LEU A 121 -1.55 -20.90 -14.51
CA LEU A 121 -0.77 -20.05 -13.59
C LEU A 121 0.76 -20.26 -13.67
N ASN A 122 1.17 -21.51 -13.88
CA ASN A 122 2.59 -21.87 -13.98
C ASN A 122 3.15 -21.69 -15.39
N GLN A 123 2.28 -21.46 -16.38
CA GLN A 123 2.62 -21.32 -17.79
C GLN A 123 2.61 -19.87 -18.27
N ILE A 124 2.36 -18.92 -17.37
CA ILE A 124 2.47 -17.47 -17.63
C ILE A 124 3.82 -16.96 -17.10
N GLN A 125 4.53 -16.25 -17.98
CA GLN A 125 5.78 -15.55 -17.72
C GLN A 125 5.57 -14.04 -17.86
N LEU A 126 6.29 -13.27 -17.03
CA LEU A 126 6.18 -11.82 -16.98
C LEU A 126 7.55 -11.19 -17.22
N ASN A 127 7.60 -10.30 -18.21
CA ASN A 127 8.70 -9.38 -18.46
C ASN A 127 8.17 -7.93 -18.41
N TYR A 128 9.08 -6.97 -18.34
CA TYR A 128 8.76 -5.54 -18.39
C TYR A 128 9.67 -4.78 -19.36
N GLU A 129 9.25 -3.56 -19.70
CA GLU A 129 9.98 -2.64 -20.57
C GLU A 129 10.30 -1.34 -19.83
N LEU A 130 11.52 -0.83 -19.96
CA LEU A 130 11.90 0.50 -19.47
C LEU A 130 11.78 1.53 -20.60
N PRO A 131 11.53 2.83 -20.30
CA PRO A 131 11.27 3.88 -21.30
C PRO A 131 12.29 4.04 -22.43
N ALA A 132 13.52 3.55 -22.24
CA ALA A 132 14.61 3.67 -23.21
C ALA A 132 15.42 2.36 -23.36
N SER A 133 14.85 1.20 -23.00
CA SER A 133 15.57 -0.08 -23.06
C SER A 133 15.03 -1.01 -24.14
N SER A 134 15.95 -1.58 -24.91
CA SER A 134 15.76 -2.88 -25.59
C SER A 134 16.97 -3.75 -25.22
N PRO A 135 16.79 -5.01 -24.76
CA PRO A 135 15.59 -5.86 -24.82
C PRO A 135 14.67 -5.77 -23.58
N LEU A 136 13.50 -6.45 -23.66
CA LEU A 136 12.62 -6.73 -22.51
C LEU A 136 13.39 -7.36 -21.35
N GLN A 137 13.04 -6.98 -20.13
CA GLN A 137 13.71 -7.41 -18.90
C GLN A 137 12.83 -8.39 -18.12
N ALA A 138 13.44 -9.39 -17.49
CA ALA A 138 12.76 -10.28 -16.56
C ALA A 138 12.69 -9.66 -15.17
N CYS A 139 11.65 -9.98 -14.39
CA CYS A 139 11.53 -9.51 -13.01
C CYS A 139 12.72 -9.94 -12.13
N PRO A 140 13.40 -9.00 -11.45
CA PRO A 140 14.46 -9.34 -10.51
C PRO A 140 13.89 -10.15 -9.35
N GLY A 141 14.46 -11.32 -9.08
CA GLY A 141 14.08 -12.14 -7.91
C GLY A 141 12.60 -12.51 -7.88
N LEU A 142 11.99 -12.79 -9.05
CA LEU A 142 10.57 -13.11 -9.19
C LEU A 142 10.11 -14.13 -8.14
N ARG A 143 9.12 -13.75 -7.33
CA ARG A 143 8.47 -14.63 -6.35
C ARG A 143 6.98 -14.72 -6.66
N LYS A 144 6.42 -15.90 -6.46
CA LYS A 144 5.00 -16.21 -6.72
C LYS A 144 4.33 -16.58 -5.41
N ALA A 145 3.15 -16.04 -5.16
CA ALA A 145 2.29 -16.34 -4.02
C ALA A 145 0.90 -16.72 -4.55
N SER A 146 0.49 -17.97 -4.31
CA SER A 146 -0.88 -18.41 -4.65
C SER A 146 -1.86 -17.72 -3.69
N VAL A 147 -2.88 -17.11 -4.28
CA VAL A 147 -4.01 -16.52 -3.55
C VAL A 147 -5.11 -17.58 -3.42
N ASP A 148 -5.36 -18.27 -4.53
CA ASP A 148 -6.23 -19.45 -4.64
C ASP A 148 -5.76 -20.30 -5.86
N ASP A 149 -6.59 -21.26 -6.30
CA ASP A 149 -6.28 -22.16 -7.41
C ASP A 149 -6.26 -21.47 -8.79
N LEU A 150 -6.84 -20.28 -8.92
CA LEU A 150 -7.00 -19.52 -10.17
C LEU A 150 -6.29 -18.16 -10.15
N THR A 151 -5.75 -17.76 -8.99
CA THR A 151 -5.18 -16.43 -8.77
C THR A 151 -3.77 -16.52 -8.20
N LEU A 152 -2.85 -15.79 -8.83
CA LEU A 152 -1.45 -15.74 -8.45
C LEU A 152 -0.96 -14.30 -8.34
N ASP A 153 -0.38 -13.96 -7.19
CA ASP A 153 0.38 -12.74 -7.00
C ASP A 153 1.85 -12.98 -7.33
N ILE A 154 2.43 -12.10 -8.12
CA ILE A 154 3.82 -12.11 -8.58
C ILE A 154 4.51 -10.87 -8.02
N GLU A 155 5.53 -11.07 -7.19
CA GLU A 155 6.42 -10.02 -6.74
C GLU A 155 7.43 -9.72 -7.86
N CYS A 156 7.40 -8.50 -8.36
CA CYS A 156 8.28 -7.98 -9.40
C CYS A 156 8.71 -6.56 -9.00
N SER A 157 9.68 -6.47 -8.09
CA SER A 157 10.16 -5.17 -7.59
C SER A 157 11.23 -4.60 -8.53
N THR A 158 10.90 -3.51 -9.22
CA THR A 158 11.86 -2.79 -10.08
C THR A 158 12.35 -1.52 -9.39
N THR A 159 13.63 -1.19 -9.59
CA THR A 159 14.19 0.09 -9.11
C THR A 159 13.79 1.23 -10.04
N GLU A 160 13.85 0.98 -11.35
CA GLU A 160 13.50 1.96 -12.37
C GLU A 160 12.00 1.87 -12.72
N PRO A 161 11.35 2.99 -13.05
CA PRO A 161 9.99 2.99 -13.58
C PRO A 161 9.89 2.25 -14.91
N VAL A 162 8.87 1.40 -15.04
CA VAL A 162 8.58 0.65 -16.28
C VAL A 162 7.47 1.33 -17.08
N THR A 163 7.49 1.17 -18.40
CA THR A 163 6.46 1.71 -19.31
C THR A 163 5.49 0.64 -19.82
N ALA A 164 5.87 -0.63 -19.75
CA ALA A 164 5.00 -1.73 -20.14
C ALA A 164 5.28 -3.02 -19.37
N VAL A 165 4.25 -3.85 -19.27
CA VAL A 165 4.31 -5.24 -18.78
C VAL A 165 3.97 -6.16 -19.96
N TYR A 166 4.76 -7.22 -20.10
CA TYR A 166 4.65 -8.20 -21.18
C TYR A 166 4.41 -9.59 -20.60
N LEU A 167 3.25 -10.17 -20.90
CA LEU A 167 2.85 -11.51 -20.48
C LEU A 167 2.92 -12.47 -21.66
N PHE A 168 3.57 -13.62 -21.47
CA PHE A 168 3.76 -14.63 -22.51
C PHE A 168 3.78 -16.05 -21.94
N GLY A 169 3.70 -17.04 -22.83
CA GLY A 169 3.62 -18.46 -22.47
C GLY A 169 2.28 -19.09 -22.85
N SER A 170 2.15 -20.40 -22.69
CA SER A 170 0.95 -21.14 -23.11
C SER A 170 -0.26 -20.84 -22.24
N GLY A 171 -0.08 -20.46 -20.97
CA GLY A 171 -1.18 -20.12 -20.07
C GLY A 171 -1.91 -18.82 -20.44
N ILE A 172 -1.39 -18.05 -21.40
CA ILE A 172 -2.04 -16.83 -21.88
C ILE A 172 -3.43 -17.11 -22.47
N SER A 173 -3.66 -18.28 -23.06
CA SER A 173 -4.97 -18.67 -23.57
C SER A 173 -6.03 -18.88 -22.49
N GLY A 174 -5.64 -18.80 -21.22
CA GLY A 174 -6.53 -18.83 -20.07
C GLY A 174 -6.47 -17.57 -19.20
N LEU A 175 -5.77 -16.52 -19.61
CA LEU A 175 -5.67 -15.28 -18.84
C LEU A 175 -7.02 -14.54 -18.82
N CYS A 176 -7.49 -14.14 -17.65
CA CYS A 176 -8.74 -13.39 -17.48
C CYS A 176 -8.49 -11.96 -17.06
N SER A 177 -7.71 -11.75 -16.00
CA SER A 177 -7.44 -10.41 -15.50
C SER A 177 -5.99 -10.22 -15.08
N LEU A 178 -5.55 -8.96 -15.17
CA LEU A 178 -4.23 -8.49 -14.74
C LEU A 178 -4.41 -7.32 -13.77
N TYR A 179 -3.74 -7.37 -12.63
CA TYR A 179 -3.72 -6.26 -11.69
C TYR A 179 -2.28 -5.84 -11.53
N ILE A 180 -1.97 -4.59 -11.83
CA ILE A 180 -0.64 -4.03 -11.58
C ILE A 180 -0.78 -3.07 -10.42
N SER A 181 0.11 -3.22 -9.42
CA SER A 181 0.02 -2.44 -8.20
C SER A 181 0.34 -0.97 -8.44
N GLY A 182 -0.61 -0.10 -8.11
CA GLY A 182 -0.39 1.34 -7.91
C GLY A 182 0.22 1.65 -6.53
N GLY A 183 0.54 0.63 -5.74
CA GLY A 183 1.06 0.78 -4.37
C GLY A 183 -0.03 0.86 -3.30
N ARG A 184 0.42 0.99 -2.04
CA ARG A 184 -0.42 1.14 -0.85
C ARG A 184 -0.19 2.50 -0.20
N ASN A 185 -1.18 2.99 0.55
CA ASN A 185 -1.02 4.24 1.29
C ASN A 185 -0.16 4.05 2.55
N VAL A 186 1.12 4.44 2.46
CA VAL A 186 2.09 4.36 3.58
C VAL A 186 2.05 5.56 4.51
N ALA A 187 1.28 6.61 4.19
CA ALA A 187 1.18 7.82 5.01
C ALA A 187 0.19 7.65 6.18
N LEU A 188 -0.71 6.68 6.12
CA LEU A 188 -1.80 6.52 7.09
C LEU A 188 -1.31 6.44 8.53
N LYS A 189 -1.91 7.27 9.38
CA LYS A 189 -1.64 7.44 10.81
C LYS A 189 -0.18 7.67 11.18
N GLN A 190 0.65 8.06 10.21
CA GLN A 190 2.02 8.52 10.48
C GLN A 190 2.00 9.86 11.20
N ARG A 191 3.16 10.26 11.74
CA ARG A 191 3.27 11.54 12.45
C ARG A 191 3.21 12.68 11.42
N ALA A 192 2.15 13.47 11.47
CA ALA A 192 2.02 14.69 10.68
C ALA A 192 2.21 15.94 11.55
N LEU A 193 2.91 16.94 11.00
CA LEU A 193 3.07 18.28 11.61
C LEU A 193 2.74 19.35 10.58
N GLN A 194 2.40 20.55 11.06
CA GLN A 194 2.16 21.72 10.22
C GLN A 194 2.78 22.96 10.85
N SER A 195 3.13 23.94 10.01
CA SER A 195 3.76 25.22 10.38
C SER A 195 3.09 25.96 11.53
N SER A 196 1.77 26.06 11.45
CA SER A 196 0.90 26.72 12.40
C SER A 196 -0.47 26.04 12.36
N LYS A 197 -1.29 26.27 13.38
CA LYS A 197 -2.64 25.72 13.45
C LYS A 197 -3.63 26.88 13.51
N PHE A 198 -4.59 26.90 12.59
CA PHE A 198 -5.69 27.86 12.67
C PHE A 198 -6.61 27.48 13.82
N GLU A 199 -6.69 28.31 14.87
CA GLU A 199 -7.39 27.98 16.12
C GLU A 199 -8.47 29.02 16.49
N PRO A 200 -9.63 29.04 15.82
CA PRO A 200 -10.83 29.61 16.43
C PRO A 200 -11.32 28.68 17.56
N SER A 201 -11.99 29.26 18.56
CA SER A 201 -12.27 28.67 19.88
C SER A 201 -13.00 27.32 19.93
N THR A 202 -13.51 26.79 18.81
CA THR A 202 -14.30 25.55 18.75
C THR A 202 -13.87 24.57 17.65
N THR A 203 -12.77 24.82 16.93
CA THR A 203 -12.35 23.93 15.83
C THR A 203 -10.98 23.31 16.11
N ASN A 204 -10.80 22.06 15.71
CA ASN A 204 -9.52 21.36 15.82
C ASN A 204 -9.01 21.12 14.40
N TRP A 205 -8.02 21.87 13.91
CA TRP A 205 -7.45 21.69 12.57
C TRP A 205 -6.09 20.96 12.65
N ASN A 206 -6.11 19.71 13.10
CA ASN A 206 -4.91 18.94 13.37
C ASN A 206 -4.23 18.45 12.08
N ALA A 207 -2.90 18.54 12.01
CA ALA A 207 -2.12 18.02 10.88
C ALA A 207 -2.38 16.52 10.60
N GLY A 208 -2.71 15.74 11.64
CA GLY A 208 -3.03 14.32 11.55
C GLY A 208 -4.21 14.00 10.64
N TYR A 209 -5.12 14.95 10.40
CA TYR A 209 -6.24 14.74 9.48
C TYR A 209 -5.81 14.60 8.01
N ALA A 210 -4.59 15.04 7.63
CA ALA A 210 -4.06 14.78 6.28
C ALA A 210 -3.70 13.29 6.04
N VAL A 211 -3.66 12.49 7.10
CA VAL A 211 -3.17 11.10 7.06
C VAL A 211 -4.08 10.14 7.83
N ASP A 212 -5.32 10.52 8.12
CA ASP A 212 -6.25 9.69 8.91
C ASP A 212 -7.05 8.68 8.06
N GLY A 213 -6.89 8.73 6.74
CA GLY A 213 -7.59 7.87 5.78
C GLY A 213 -8.97 8.39 5.36
N THR A 214 -9.38 9.56 5.83
CA THR A 214 -10.60 10.23 5.36
C THR A 214 -10.29 11.13 4.16
N THR A 215 -11.15 11.09 3.14
CA THR A 215 -11.05 11.92 1.93
C THR A 215 -12.35 12.70 1.75
N GLY A 216 -12.35 13.80 0.98
CA GLY A 216 -13.59 14.54 0.72
C GLY A 216 -14.06 15.44 1.84
N GLY A 217 -13.21 15.65 2.85
CA GLY A 217 -13.50 16.52 3.98
C GLY A 217 -13.66 17.98 3.56
N ASN A 218 -14.54 18.70 4.26
CA ASN A 218 -14.60 20.17 4.23
C ASN A 218 -14.64 20.80 5.63
N THR A 219 -14.47 19.96 6.66
CA THR A 219 -14.67 20.30 8.07
C THR A 219 -13.34 20.37 8.83
N PRO A 220 -13.30 21.01 10.00
CA PRO A 220 -12.12 20.99 10.86
C PRO A 220 -11.62 19.60 11.22
N PHE A 221 -12.51 18.61 11.31
CA PHE A 221 -12.18 17.26 11.77
C PHE A 221 -11.73 16.31 10.66
N THR A 222 -11.67 16.78 9.42
CA THR A 222 -11.35 15.97 8.23
C THR A 222 -10.34 16.65 7.31
N CYS A 223 -9.80 17.80 7.70
CA CYS A 223 -8.88 18.61 6.92
C CYS A 223 -7.87 19.30 7.84
N THR A 224 -6.70 19.62 7.30
CA THR A 224 -5.69 20.45 7.97
C THR A 224 -5.91 21.92 7.65
N HIS A 225 -5.48 22.84 8.52
CA HIS A 225 -5.55 24.28 8.24
C HIS A 225 -4.47 25.04 9.03
N THR A 226 -3.60 25.71 8.29
CA THR A 226 -2.58 26.62 8.86
C THR A 226 -3.17 28.00 9.10
N GLN A 227 -2.57 28.77 10.02
CA GLN A 227 -2.93 30.18 10.17
C GLN A 227 -2.53 30.96 8.90
N LEU A 228 -3.29 32.01 8.59
CA LEU A 228 -2.91 32.93 7.52
C LEU A 228 -1.70 33.75 7.98
N ASP A 229 -0.56 33.49 7.36
CA ASP A 229 0.67 34.29 7.50
C ASP A 229 1.13 34.70 6.10
N THR A 230 1.19 36.00 5.85
CA THR A 230 1.61 36.55 4.55
C THR A 230 3.12 36.65 4.41
N ALA A 231 3.88 36.51 5.52
CA ALA A 231 5.34 36.55 5.54
C ALA A 231 5.97 35.15 5.41
N SER A 232 5.24 34.08 5.75
CA SER A 232 5.74 32.70 5.66
C SER A 232 4.67 31.74 5.12
N PRO A 233 4.93 31.03 3.99
CA PRO A 233 3.96 30.08 3.46
C PRO A 233 3.76 28.90 4.42
N GLY A 234 2.50 28.47 4.57
CA GLY A 234 2.15 27.31 5.37
C GLY A 234 2.77 26.03 4.79
N TRP A 235 3.24 25.16 5.68
CA TRP A 235 3.76 23.84 5.33
C TRP A 235 3.13 22.73 6.18
N TRP A 236 3.19 21.51 5.65
CA TRP A 236 2.98 20.27 6.40
C TRP A 236 4.17 19.33 6.21
N THR A 237 4.37 18.41 7.14
CA THR A 237 5.35 17.32 7.04
C THR A 237 4.69 16.02 7.50
N VAL A 238 5.10 14.92 6.89
CA VAL A 238 4.75 13.56 7.34
C VAL A 238 6.06 12.83 7.60
N THR A 239 6.20 12.28 8.81
CA THR A 239 7.37 11.48 9.21
C THR A 239 6.98 10.02 9.27
N PHE A 240 7.60 9.21 8.41
CA PHE A 240 7.40 7.77 8.40
C PHE A 240 8.17 7.11 9.55
N SER A 241 7.49 6.23 10.28
CA SER A 241 8.09 5.44 11.37
C SER A 241 9.11 4.40 10.88
N GLN A 242 9.08 4.09 9.58
CA GLN A 242 9.99 3.16 8.90
C GLN A 242 10.43 3.76 7.57
N ALA A 243 11.56 3.31 7.03
CA ALA A 243 11.96 3.66 5.68
C ALA A 243 10.94 3.11 4.69
N VAL A 244 10.49 3.95 3.76
CA VAL A 244 9.52 3.60 2.72
C VAL A 244 9.96 4.23 1.40
N ASP A 245 9.74 3.51 0.31
CA ASP A 245 9.93 4.04 -1.04
C ASP A 245 8.64 4.72 -1.49
N VAL A 246 8.65 6.05 -1.49
CA VAL A 246 7.49 6.85 -1.93
C VAL A 246 7.56 7.05 -3.43
N THR A 247 6.66 6.41 -4.17
CA THR A 247 6.61 6.46 -5.63
C THR A 247 5.60 7.48 -6.18
N ARG A 248 4.57 7.84 -5.40
CA ARG A 248 3.57 8.85 -5.76
C ARG A 248 2.97 9.54 -4.53
N PHE A 249 2.42 10.73 -4.75
CA PHE A 249 1.62 11.46 -3.78
C PHE A 249 0.21 11.64 -4.33
N LEU A 250 -0.81 11.37 -3.51
CA LEU A 250 -2.19 11.76 -3.77
C LEU A 250 -2.59 12.83 -2.75
N ILE A 251 -2.98 14.00 -3.23
CA ILE A 251 -3.37 15.15 -2.39
C ILE A 251 -4.82 15.47 -2.73
N PHE A 252 -5.69 15.47 -1.71
CA PHE A 252 -7.09 15.82 -1.85
C PHE A 252 -7.30 17.25 -1.37
N ASN A 253 -7.81 18.10 -2.26
CA ASN A 253 -8.15 19.46 -1.87
C ASN A 253 -9.45 19.49 -1.06
N ARG A 254 -9.70 20.61 -0.38
CA ARG A 254 -10.91 20.79 0.42
C ARG A 254 -12.17 20.65 -0.43
N GLY A 255 -13.08 19.75 -0.05
CA GLY A 255 -14.34 19.50 -0.76
C GLY A 255 -14.19 18.69 -2.04
N GLU A 256 -12.98 18.24 -2.39
CA GLU A 256 -12.76 17.28 -3.46
C GLU A 256 -12.88 15.85 -2.92
N ASN A 257 -13.86 15.12 -3.43
CA ASN A 257 -13.95 13.68 -3.20
C ASN A 257 -13.02 12.94 -4.16
N ARG A 258 -12.63 11.71 -3.80
CA ARG A 258 -12.06 10.76 -4.76
C ARG A 258 -13.08 10.61 -5.89
N ILE A 259 -12.76 11.11 -7.08
CA ILE A 259 -13.41 10.63 -8.30
C ILE A 259 -12.85 9.22 -8.44
N GLU A 260 -13.65 8.21 -8.08
CA GLU A 260 -13.37 6.85 -8.53
C GLU A 260 -13.33 6.95 -10.05
N GLN A 261 -12.14 6.79 -10.62
CA GLN A 261 -12.01 6.66 -12.07
C GLN A 261 -12.70 5.34 -12.41
N THR A 262 -13.95 5.45 -12.86
CA THR A 262 -14.73 4.38 -13.48
C THR A 262 -14.11 3.98 -14.81
#